data_AF-A0A816K2W3-F1
#
_entry.id   AF-A0A816K2W3-F1
#
_cell.length_a   1.000
_cell.length_b   1.000
_cell.length_c   1.000
_cell.angle_alpha   90.00
_cell.angle_beta   90.00
_cell.angle_gamma   90.00
#
_symmetry.space_group_name_H-M   'P 1'
#
loop_
_entity.id
_entity.type
_entity.pdbx_description
1 polymer ?
#
loop_
_entity_poly.entity_id
_entity_poly.type
_entity_poly.pdbx_seq_one_letter_code
_entity_poly.pdbx_strand_id
1 'polypeptide(L)'
;MPANTPFLIFVGLLLFDSIPGLEAVTLASIPGVYVFGDSLADAGNNNYLPISLRKAIYPPNGIDFPCHIPTGRFCNGKNAADVIGVRIASLISWKRGCAERGN
;
A
#
# COMPACT_ATOMS: atom_id res chain seq x y z
N MET A 1 -56.54 -11.50 -1.63
CA MET A 1 -55.23 -10.98 -2.10
C MET A 1 -55.12 -9.54 -1.64
N PRO A 2 -54.15 -9.18 -0.78
CA PRO A 2 -54.14 -7.85 -0.19
C PRO A 2 -53.68 -6.82 -1.24
N ALA A 3 -54.60 -5.94 -1.64
CA ALA A 3 -54.46 -4.95 -2.72
C ALA A 3 -53.43 -3.82 -2.45
N ASN A 4 -52.78 -3.84 -1.28
CA ASN A 4 -51.82 -2.85 -0.81
C ASN A 4 -50.36 -3.28 -0.96
N THR A 5 -50.09 -4.51 -1.39
CA THR A 5 -48.71 -4.99 -1.64
C THR A 5 -47.93 -4.17 -2.67
N PRO A 6 -48.48 -3.70 -3.82
CA PRO A 6 -47.69 -2.90 -4.76
C PRO A 6 -47.35 -1.52 -4.20
N PHE A 7 -48.21 -0.95 -3.36
CA PHE A 7 -48.00 0.34 -2.73
C PHE A 7 -46.87 0.29 -1.70
N LEU A 8 -46.81 -0.77 -0.89
CA LEU A 8 -45.76 -0.96 0.10
C LEU A 8 -44.39 -1.22 -0.54
N ILE A 9 -44.34 -1.92 -1.68
CA ILE A 9 -43.11 -2.11 -2.45
C ILE A 9 -42.61 -0.78 -3.02
N PHE A 10 -43.52 0.05 -3.56
CA PHE A 10 -43.18 1.35 -4.12
C PHE A 10 -42.62 2.32 -3.07
N VAL A 11 -43.23 2.37 -1.88
CA VAL A 11 -42.72 3.17 -0.75
C VAL A 11 -41.38 2.63 -0.25
N GLY A 12 -41.21 1.31 -0.19
CA GLY A 12 -39.95 0.67 0.19
C GLY A 12 -38.79 1.01 -0.76
N LEU A 13 -39.06 1.08 -2.07
CA LEU A 13 -38.07 1.48 -3.08
C LEU A 13 -37.67 2.95 -2.96
N LEU A 14 -38.63 3.86 -2.74
CA LEU A 14 -38.34 5.29 -2.56
C LEU A 14 -37.50 5.59 -1.30
N LEU A 15 -37.63 4.77 -0.25
CA LEU A 15 -36.82 4.89 0.96
C LEU A 15 -35.41 4.32 0.79
N PHE A 16 -35.17 3.46 -0.20
CA PHE A 16 -33.87 2.84 -0.46
C PHE A 16 -32.89 3.82 -1.13
N ASP A 17 -33.39 4.70 -2.01
CA ASP A 17 -32.58 5.73 -2.69
C ASP A 17 -32.15 6.88 -1.77
N SER A 18 -32.73 6.96 -0.56
CA SER A 18 -32.54 8.07 0.38
C SER A 18 -31.53 7.77 1.48
N ILE A 19 -30.72 6.71 1.41
CA ILE A 19 -29.67 6.44 2.41
C ILE A 19 -28.55 7.49 2.23
N PRO A 20 -28.46 8.54 3.06
CA PRO A 20 -27.38 9.50 2.99
C PRO A 20 -26.20 8.89 3.76
N GLY A 21 -25.22 8.33 3.07
CA GLY A 21 -24.11 7.67 3.75
C GLY A 21 -23.22 6.77 2.91
N LEU A 22 -23.59 6.47 1.67
CA LEU A 22 -22.65 5.85 0.72
C LEU A 22 -21.83 6.92 -0.01
N GLU A 23 -21.21 7.81 0.76
CA GLU A 23 -20.12 8.63 0.25
C GLU A 23 -18.95 7.66 0.00
N ALA A 24 -18.65 7.42 -1.27
CA ALA A 24 -17.46 6.66 -1.63
C ALA A 24 -16.25 7.42 -1.08
N VAL A 25 -15.65 6.90 0.01
CA VAL A 25 -14.37 7.41 0.51
C VAL A 25 -13.35 7.17 -0.60
N THR A 26 -13.14 8.18 -1.43
CA THR A 26 -12.09 8.20 -2.45
C THR A 26 -10.78 8.41 -1.71
N LEU A 27 -10.28 7.36 -1.06
CA LEU A 27 -8.94 7.37 -0.51
C LEU A 27 -8.00 7.59 -1.70
N ALA A 28 -7.40 8.77 -1.78
CA ALA A 28 -6.56 9.16 -2.90
C ALA A 28 -5.49 8.08 -3.13
N SER A 29 -5.68 7.26 -4.16
CA SER A 29 -4.83 6.11 -4.45
C SER A 29 -3.39 6.58 -4.60
N ILE A 30 -2.52 6.08 -3.73
CA ILE A 30 -1.08 6.33 -3.85
C ILE A 30 -0.59 5.37 -4.93
N PRO A 31 0.08 5.85 -5.99
CA PRO A 31 0.62 4.96 -7.01
C PRO A 31 1.61 3.98 -6.37
N GLY A 32 1.35 2.69 -6.54
CA GLY A 32 2.25 1.63 -6.10
C GLY A 32 3.50 1.58 -6.97
N VAL A 33 4.65 1.29 -6.34
CA VAL A 33 5.92 1.08 -7.05
C VAL A 33 6.20 -0.43 -7.09
N TYR A 34 6.31 -0.99 -8.29
CA TYR A 34 6.69 -2.38 -8.50
C TYR A 34 8.17 -2.42 -8.89
N VAL A 35 8.95 -3.21 -8.15
CA VAL A 35 10.40 -3.33 -8.35
C VAL A 35 10.71 -4.76 -8.73
N PHE A 36 11.32 -4.94 -9.91
CA PHE A 36 11.81 -6.22 -10.39
C PHE A 36 13.34 -6.19 -10.40
N GLY A 37 13.97 -7.31 -10.04
CA GLY A 37 15.41 -7.40 -10.02
C GLY A 37 15.91 -8.67 -9.34
N ASP A 38 17.19 -8.63 -8.99
CA ASP A 38 17.89 -9.69 -8.25
C ASP A 38 18.05 -9.31 -6.76
N SER A 39 19.03 -9.93 -6.09
CA SER A 39 19.44 -9.65 -4.71
C SER A 39 19.62 -8.15 -4.37
N LEU A 40 20.04 -7.30 -5.32
CA LEU A 40 20.27 -5.88 -5.11
C LEU A 40 18.97 -5.08 -4.90
N ALA A 41 17.86 -5.57 -5.46
CA ALA A 41 16.54 -4.99 -5.30
C ALA A 41 15.68 -5.73 -4.26
N ASP A 42 16.15 -6.87 -3.77
CA ASP A 42 15.40 -7.72 -2.85
C ASP A 42 15.20 -7.04 -1.49
N ALA A 43 13.95 -7.04 -1.02
CA ALA A 43 13.53 -6.51 0.28
C ALA A 43 13.41 -7.61 1.35
N GLY A 44 13.76 -8.86 1.02
CA GLY A 44 13.60 -10.04 1.88
C GLY A 44 12.66 -11.11 1.32
N ASN A 45 12.21 -10.97 0.07
CA ASN A 45 11.31 -11.92 -0.58
C ASN A 45 11.95 -13.31 -0.67
N ASN A 46 13.27 -13.36 -0.87
CA ASN A 46 14.02 -14.59 -0.99
C ASN A 46 14.02 -15.45 0.30
N ASN A 47 13.69 -14.87 1.47
CA ASN A 47 13.57 -15.64 2.71
C ASN A 47 12.38 -16.61 2.71
N TYR A 48 11.36 -16.32 1.90
CA TYR A 48 10.13 -17.11 1.78
C TYR A 48 10.21 -18.15 0.66
N LEU A 49 11.27 -18.15 -0.15
CA LEU A 49 11.47 -19.17 -1.18
C LEU A 49 11.96 -20.48 -0.54
N PRO A 50 11.30 -21.62 -0.83
CA PRO A 50 11.65 -22.91 -0.22
C PRO A 50 13.02 -23.42 -0.68
N ILE A 51 13.42 -23.11 -1.92
CA ILE A 51 14.68 -23.54 -2.54
C ILE A 51 15.55 -22.30 -2.84
N SER A 52 15.94 -21.58 -1.79
CA SER A 52 16.87 -20.46 -1.93
C SER A 52 18.30 -20.87 -1.61
N LEU A 53 19.23 -20.65 -2.53
CA LEU A 53 20.66 -20.96 -2.35
C LEU A 53 21.36 -19.99 -1.39
N ARG A 54 20.86 -18.76 -1.22
CA ARG A 54 21.49 -17.73 -0.40
C ARG A 54 20.43 -16.86 0.23
N LYS A 55 20.49 -16.66 1.54
CA LYS A 55 19.56 -15.81 2.30
C LYS A 55 20.32 -14.68 3.00
N ALA A 56 19.73 -13.49 3.03
CA ALA A 56 20.32 -12.32 3.69
C ALA A 56 19.85 -12.17 5.14
N ILE A 57 19.95 -13.27 5.89
CA ILE A 57 19.59 -13.36 7.33
C ILE A 57 20.82 -13.47 8.24
N TYR A 58 22.02 -13.37 7.67
CA TYR A 58 23.29 -13.51 8.36
C TYR A 58 24.09 -12.21 8.30
N PRO A 59 24.93 -11.91 9.32
CA PRO A 59 25.88 -10.81 9.27
C PRO A 59 26.80 -10.94 8.03
N PRO A 60 27.22 -9.83 7.39
CA PRO A 60 27.07 -8.43 7.83
C PRO A 60 25.75 -7.75 7.44
N ASN A 61 24.78 -8.48 6.87
CA ASN A 61 23.55 -7.86 6.39
C ASN A 61 22.75 -7.21 7.53
N GLY A 62 22.20 -6.02 7.27
CA GLY A 62 21.38 -5.26 8.19
C GLY A 62 22.09 -4.61 9.39
N ILE A 63 23.43 -4.54 9.42
CA ILE A 63 24.17 -3.86 10.49
C ILE A 63 23.85 -2.36 10.57
N ASP A 64 23.55 -1.68 9.47
CA ASP A 64 23.26 -0.23 9.46
C ASP A 64 21.77 0.08 9.75
N PHE A 65 20.93 -0.93 9.96
CA PHE A 65 19.56 -0.69 10.43
C PHE A 65 19.53 -0.29 11.91
N PRO A 66 18.55 0.51 12.35
CA PRO A 66 18.44 0.95 13.75
C PRO A 66 18.45 -0.18 14.78
N CYS A 67 17.98 -1.37 14.39
CA CYS A 67 17.95 -2.55 15.27
C CYS A 67 19.16 -3.48 15.08
N HIS A 68 20.06 -3.21 14.12
CA HIS A 68 21.16 -4.08 13.72
C HIS A 68 20.73 -5.52 13.38
N ILE A 69 19.48 -5.69 12.91
CA ILE A 69 18.87 -6.98 12.58
C ILE A 69 18.86 -7.15 11.06
N PRO A 70 19.31 -8.30 10.53
CA PRO A 70 19.21 -8.60 9.11
C PRO A 70 17.73 -8.69 8.69
N THR A 71 17.31 -7.82 7.76
CA THR A 71 15.91 -7.76 7.30
C THR A 71 15.62 -8.65 6.10
N GLY A 72 16.58 -9.42 5.60
CA GLY A 72 16.49 -10.13 4.31
C GLY A 72 16.96 -9.32 3.09
N ARG A 73 17.52 -8.12 3.29
CA ARG A 73 18.19 -7.35 2.23
C ARG A 73 19.66 -7.76 2.13
N PHE A 74 20.17 -7.97 0.92
CA PHE A 74 21.58 -8.30 0.66
C PHE A 74 22.54 -7.11 0.81
N CYS A 75 22.32 -6.30 1.83
CA CYS A 75 23.13 -5.13 2.14
C CYS A 75 23.03 -4.81 3.64
N ASN A 76 23.92 -3.93 4.11
CA ASN A 76 23.96 -3.53 5.51
C ASN A 76 22.79 -2.62 5.90
N GLY A 77 22.10 -2.01 4.93
CA GLY A 77 21.02 -1.06 5.19
C GLY A 77 19.96 -1.05 4.08
N LYS A 78 19.47 0.13 3.73
CA LYS A 78 18.48 0.32 2.66
C LYS A 78 19.10 0.10 1.28
N ASN A 79 18.41 -0.61 0.40
CA ASN A 79 18.82 -0.78 -0.98
C ASN A 79 18.38 0.43 -1.85
N ALA A 80 18.79 0.46 -3.11
CA ALA A 80 18.42 1.57 -4.01
C ALA A 80 16.90 1.71 -4.18
N ALA A 81 16.18 0.58 -4.23
CA ALA A 81 14.73 0.57 -4.35
C ALA A 81 14.03 1.18 -3.14
N ASP A 82 14.52 0.93 -1.92
CA ASP A 82 14.01 1.55 -0.70
C ASP A 82 14.20 3.07 -0.72
N VAL A 83 15.38 3.54 -1.16
CA VAL A 83 15.68 4.98 -1.24
C VAL A 83 14.79 5.65 -2.27
N ILE A 84 14.61 5.04 -3.44
CA ILE A 84 13.72 5.55 -4.49
C ILE A 84 12.27 5.57 -3.98
N GLY A 85 11.80 4.52 -3.32
CA GLY A 85 10.46 4.45 -2.74
C GLY A 85 10.20 5.57 -1.73
N VAL A 86 11.15 5.84 -0.83
CA VAL A 86 11.07 6.96 0.12
C VAL A 86 11.02 8.31 -0.60
N ARG A 87 11.82 8.50 -1.65
CA ARG A 87 11.84 9.75 -2.43
C ARG A 87 10.52 9.96 -3.18
N ILE A 88 9.98 8.92 -3.81
CA ILE A 88 8.68 8.97 -4.50
C ILE A 88 7.56 9.31 -3.49
N ALA A 89 7.53 8.64 -2.35
CA ALA A 89 6.53 8.91 -1.31
C ALA A 89 6.61 10.36 -0.80
N SER A 90 7.82 10.86 -0.51
CA SER A 90 8.05 12.24 -0.10
C SER A 90 7.65 13.25 -1.18
N LEU A 91 7.96 12.97 -2.45
CA LEU A 91 7.57 13.82 -3.58
C LEU A 91 6.04 13.89 -3.75
N ILE A 92 5.36 12.75 -3.64
CA ILE A 92 3.89 12.69 -3.74
C ILE A 92 3.26 13.46 -2.58
N SER A 93 3.77 13.26 -1.36
CA SER A 93 3.31 14.01 -0.18
C SER A 93 3.51 15.52 -0.35
N TRP A 94 4.68 15.95 -0.85
CA TRP A 94 4.94 17.35 -1.17
C TRP A 94 3.98 17.90 -2.23
N LYS A 95 3.78 17.17 -3.33
CA LYS A 95 2.86 17.58 -4.41
C LYS A 95 1.43 17.74 -3.90
N ARG A 96 0.95 16.82 -3.06
CA ARG A 96 -0.38 16.91 -2.44
C ARG A 96 -0.48 18.14 -1.52
N GLY A 97 0.50 18.35 -0.65
CA GLY A 97 0.53 19.52 0.25
C GLY A 97 0.71 20.88 -0.47
N CYS A 98 1.27 20.90 -1.68
CA CYS A 98 1.27 22.09 -2.53
C CYS A 98 -0.09 22.34 -3.20
N ALA A 99 -0.79 21.28 -3.62
CA ALA A 99 -2.13 21.40 -4.20
C ALA A 99 -3.15 21.91 -3.17
N GLU A 100 -3.05 21.46 -1.91
CA GLU A 100 -3.92 21.91 -0.81
C GLU A 100 -3.67 23.36 -0.38
N ARG A 101 -2.44 23.87 -0.51
CA ARG A 101 -2.08 25.26 -0.17
C ARG A 101 -2.28 26.27 -1.31
N GLY A 102 -2.55 25.79 -2.52
CA GLY A 102 -2.77 26.62 -3.71
C GLY A 102 -4.23 26.99 -3.96
N ASN A 103 -5.13 26.66 -3.02
CA ASN A 103 -6.54 27.05 -2.99
C ASN A 103 -6.77 28.02 -1.82
#